data_AF-A0A9E2N0R5-F1
#
_entry.id   AF-A0A9E2N0R5-F1
#
_cell.length_a   1.000
_cell.length_b   1.000
_cell.length_c   1.000
_cell.angle_alpha   90.00
_cell.angle_beta   90.00
_cell.angle_gamma   90.00
#
_symmetry.space_group_name_H-M   'P 1'
#
loop_
_entity.id
_entity.type
_entity.pdbx_description
1 polymer ?
#
loop_
_entity_poly.entity_id
_entity_poly.type
_entity_poly.pdbx_seq_one_letter_code
_entity_poly.pdbx_strand_id
1 'polypeptide(L)'
;MTQRTKLELELNKPTEIELLYDECVSGNSQYGDYYLYAVKSDGKEWSFFPNEQVHFQLKTLRRGDKAVITKLASQRGNKIVTTFDVQVNNKVSVSAAAEPEYINDTNEDKYTDRYYEVILQSYRDALKIQGKLNGLVDVNKIAITLFIARSK
;
A
#
# COMPACT_ATOMS: atom_id res chain seq x y z
N MET A 1 17.21 -22.55 16.70
CA MET A 1 16.08 -22.16 15.83
C MET A 1 14.89 -21.86 16.74
N THR A 2 14.59 -20.58 16.97
CA THR A 2 13.48 -20.21 17.85
C THR A 2 12.17 -20.33 17.07
N GLN A 3 11.31 -21.27 17.48
CA GLN A 3 10.04 -21.55 16.80
C GLN A 3 9.06 -20.43 17.19
N ARG A 4 8.93 -19.41 16.33
CA ARG A 4 7.97 -18.32 16.52
C ARG A 4 6.59 -18.76 16.03
N THR A 5 5.56 -18.45 16.81
CA THR A 5 4.17 -18.73 16.44
C THR A 5 3.71 -17.78 15.35
N LYS A 6 2.80 -18.25 14.49
CA LYS A 6 2.22 -17.43 13.42
C LYS A 6 1.30 -16.36 14.01
N LEU A 7 1.46 -15.11 13.57
CA LEU A 7 0.53 -14.02 13.87
C LEU A 7 -0.69 -14.15 12.95
N GLU A 8 -1.86 -14.34 13.55
CA GLU A 8 -3.16 -14.33 12.86
C GLU A 8 -3.88 -13.02 13.19
N LEU A 9 -4.28 -12.28 12.16
CA LEU A 9 -5.01 -11.01 12.32
C LEU A 9 -6.51 -11.26 12.43
N GLU A 10 -7.11 -10.77 13.52
CA GLU A 10 -8.56 -10.80 13.72
C GLU A 10 -9.26 -9.81 12.78
N LEU A 11 -10.45 -10.18 12.31
CA LEU A 11 -11.23 -9.33 11.42
C LEU A 11 -11.66 -8.04 12.12
N ASN A 12 -11.52 -6.92 11.41
CA ASN A 12 -11.87 -5.57 11.83
C ASN A 12 -11.20 -5.12 13.14
N LYS A 13 -10.10 -5.77 13.54
CA LYS A 13 -9.34 -5.40 14.73
C LYS A 13 -7.96 -4.87 14.34
N PRO A 14 -7.61 -3.65 14.77
CA PRO A 14 -6.26 -3.12 14.57
C PRO A 14 -5.27 -3.90 15.43
N THR A 15 -4.17 -4.35 14.82
CA THR A 15 -3.07 -5.04 15.50
C THR A 15 -1.79 -4.23 15.30
N GLU A 16 -1.21 -3.73 16.40
CA GLU A 16 0.09 -3.04 16.37
C GLU A 16 1.21 -4.08 16.29
N ILE A 17 2.08 -3.91 15.30
CA ILE A 17 3.26 -4.72 15.11
C ILE A 17 4.52 -3.85 15.08
N GLU A 18 5.61 -4.36 15.64
CA GLU A 18 6.93 -3.76 15.58
C GLU A 18 7.88 -4.71 14.84
N LEU A 19 8.62 -4.21 13.85
CA LEU A 19 9.52 -5.04 13.04
C LEU A 19 10.79 -5.40 13.81
N LEU A 20 11.15 -6.68 13.84
CA LEU A 20 12.35 -7.15 14.55
C LEU A 20 13.61 -7.18 13.68
N TYR A 21 13.45 -7.17 12.36
CA TYR A 21 14.53 -7.21 11.37
C TYR A 21 14.24 -6.22 10.24
N ASP A 22 15.30 -5.78 9.56
CA ASP A 22 15.20 -4.84 8.43
C ASP A 22 14.70 -5.53 7.16
N GLU A 23 15.04 -6.81 6.98
CA GLU A 23 14.66 -7.57 5.80
C GLU A 23 13.73 -8.73 6.18
N CYS A 24 12.72 -8.95 5.32
CA CYS A 24 11.87 -10.14 5.41
C CYS A 24 12.55 -11.34 4.76
N VAL A 25 12.21 -12.54 5.24
CA VAL A 25 12.59 -13.77 4.56
C VAL A 25 11.58 -14.01 3.44
N SER A 26 12.01 -13.89 2.19
CA SER A 26 11.21 -14.24 1.02
C SER A 26 11.53 -15.64 0.53
N GLY A 27 10.57 -16.26 -0.16
CA GLY A 27 10.76 -17.55 -0.82
C GLY A 27 9.57 -17.90 -1.70
N ASN A 28 9.65 -19.04 -2.38
CA ASN A 28 8.60 -19.51 -3.27
C ASN A 28 7.99 -20.82 -2.74
N SER A 29 6.67 -20.92 -2.79
CA SER A 29 5.90 -22.11 -2.43
C SER A 29 5.04 -22.57 -3.60
N GLN A 30 4.41 -23.74 -3.47
CA GLN A 30 3.44 -24.24 -4.45
C GLN A 30 2.22 -23.31 -4.66
N TYR A 31 2.02 -22.33 -3.77
CA TYR A 31 0.93 -21.34 -3.84
C TYR A 31 1.42 -19.94 -4.28
N GLY A 32 2.69 -19.81 -4.64
CA GLY A 32 3.32 -18.55 -5.01
C GLY A 32 4.34 -18.06 -3.98
N ASP A 33 4.76 -16.82 -4.17
CA ASP A 33 5.76 -16.17 -3.33
C ASP A 33 5.22 -15.92 -1.91
N TYR A 34 6.07 -16.15 -0.92
CA TYR A 34 5.76 -15.86 0.47
C TYR A 34 6.80 -14.90 1.03
N TYR A 35 6.34 -14.06 1.96
CA TYR A 35 7.14 -13.11 2.70
C TYR A 35 6.94 -13.38 4.19
N LEU A 36 8.03 -13.56 4.93
CA LEU A 36 8.00 -13.84 6.35
C LEU A 36 8.69 -12.70 7.10
N TYR A 37 7.91 -12.04 7.96
CA TYR A 37 8.40 -11.01 8.86
C TYR A 37 8.42 -11.56 10.28
N ALA A 38 9.49 -11.26 11.02
CA ALA A 38 9.45 -11.41 12.47
C ALA A 38 9.01 -10.08 13.07
N VAL A 39 7.90 -10.12 13.80
CA VAL A 39 7.27 -8.94 14.38
C VAL A 39 7.07 -9.12 15.87
N LYS A 40 6.99 -8.03 16.61
CA LYS A 40 6.63 -8.02 18.01
C LYS A 40 5.24 -7.39 18.16
N SER A 41 4.34 -8.11 18.82
CA SER A 41 2.98 -7.66 19.13
C SER A 41 2.70 -8.03 20.59
N ASP A 42 2.14 -7.09 21.35
CA ASP A 42 1.83 -7.26 22.78
C ASP A 42 3.02 -7.80 23.60
N GLY A 43 4.23 -7.35 23.27
CA GLY A 43 5.46 -7.77 23.94
C GLY A 43 5.99 -9.16 23.57
N LYS A 44 5.28 -9.92 22.72
CA LYS A 44 5.69 -11.26 22.24
C LYS A 44 6.18 -11.21 20.79
N GLU A 45 7.12 -12.08 20.46
CA GLU A 45 7.60 -12.24 19.08
C GLU A 45 6.72 -13.22 18.31
N TRP A 46 6.37 -12.85 17.08
CA TRP A 46 5.53 -13.61 16.18
C TRP A 46 6.13 -13.66 14.78
N SER A 47 5.74 -14.69 14.02
CA SER A 47 5.98 -14.82 12.59
C SER A 47 4.77 -14.33 11.82
N PHE A 48 4.91 -13.25 11.06
CA PHE A 48 3.84 -12.67 10.27
C PHE A 48 4.04 -12.97 8.78
N PHE A 49 2.96 -13.45 8.15
CA PHE A 49 2.91 -13.75 6.71
C PHE A 49 1.93 -12.78 6.04
N PRO A 50 2.40 -11.60 5.63
CA PRO A 50 1.57 -10.65 4.89
C PRO A 50 1.21 -11.16 3.50
N ASN A 51 0.12 -10.62 2.95
CA ASN A 51 -0.12 -10.70 1.51
C ASN A 51 0.82 -9.71 0.78
N GLU A 52 0.85 -9.78 -0.54
CA GLU A 52 1.70 -8.92 -1.38
C GLU A 52 1.47 -7.42 -1.13
N GLN A 53 0.21 -7.00 -0.96
CA GLN A 53 -0.13 -5.59 -0.70
C GLN A 53 0.44 -5.08 0.63
N VAL A 54 0.34 -5.88 1.69
CA VAL A 54 0.89 -5.54 3.02
C VAL A 54 2.42 -5.64 2.99
N HIS A 55 2.99 -6.62 2.29
CA HIS A 55 4.44 -6.73 2.10
C HIS A 55 5.02 -5.46 1.47
N PHE A 56 4.40 -4.95 0.40
CA PHE A 56 4.88 -3.74 -0.27
C PHE A 56 4.93 -2.53 0.67
N GLN A 57 3.95 -2.42 1.59
CA GLN A 57 3.91 -1.35 2.59
C GLN A 57 4.87 -1.58 3.76
N LEU A 58 5.12 -2.82 4.15
CA LEU A 58 6.06 -3.15 5.23
C LEU A 58 7.52 -3.13 4.78
N LYS A 59 7.81 -3.35 3.50
CA LYS A 59 9.17 -3.34 2.94
C LYS A 59 9.86 -1.97 3.07
N THR A 60 9.09 -0.88 3.16
CA THR A 60 9.64 0.47 3.34
C THR A 60 10.10 0.72 4.78
N LEU A 61 9.70 -0.13 5.72
CA LEU A 61 9.98 0.01 7.15
C LEU A 61 11.27 -0.70 7.55
N ARG A 62 11.92 -0.18 8.58
CA ARG A 62 13.14 -0.75 9.15
C ARG A 62 12.86 -1.43 10.49
N ARG A 63 13.87 -2.12 11.00
CA ARG A 63 13.84 -2.70 12.33
C ARG A 63 13.51 -1.64 13.39
N GLY A 64 12.55 -1.94 14.25
CA GLY A 64 12.05 -1.06 15.30
C GLY A 64 10.90 -0.15 14.87
N ASP A 65 10.61 -0.05 13.58
CA ASP A 65 9.45 0.68 13.10
C ASP A 65 8.16 -0.06 13.44
N LYS A 66 7.11 0.73 13.63
CA LYS A 66 5.80 0.25 14.05
C LYS A 66 4.75 0.52 12.99
N ALA A 67 3.92 -0.48 12.76
CA ALA A 67 2.77 -0.39 11.90
C ALA A 67 1.54 -0.97 12.58
N VAL A 68 0.37 -0.41 12.31
CA VAL A 68 -0.91 -0.95 12.72
C VAL A 68 -1.55 -1.58 11.49
N ILE A 69 -1.81 -2.88 11.57
CA ILE A 69 -2.45 -3.63 10.48
C ILE A 69 -3.87 -3.98 10.89
N THR A 70 -4.83 -3.65 10.04
CA THR A 70 -6.25 -3.98 10.22
C THR A 70 -6.73 -4.81 9.05
N LYS A 71 -7.24 -6.02 9.34
CA LYS A 71 -7.86 -6.89 8.34
C LYS A 71 -9.35 -6.55 8.22
N LEU A 72 -9.70 -5.75 7.22
CA LEU A 72 -11.07 -5.28 6.99
C LEU A 72 -11.88 -6.32 6.20
N ALA A 73 -13.07 -6.67 6.68
CA ALA A 73 -14.06 -7.42 5.91
C ALA A 73 -15.16 -6.48 5.44
N SER A 74 -15.33 -6.37 4.13
CA SER A 74 -16.42 -5.61 3.51
C SER A 74 -17.34 -6.54 2.74
N GLN A 75 -18.66 -6.37 2.92
CA GLN A 75 -19.65 -7.13 2.17
C GLN A 75 -20.02 -6.37 0.89
N ARG A 76 -19.67 -6.93 -0.26
CA ARG A 76 -20.06 -6.39 -1.58
C ARG A 76 -21.12 -7.31 -2.18
N GLY A 77 -22.39 -7.04 -1.83
CA GLY A 77 -23.52 -7.89 -2.20
C GLY A 77 -23.46 -9.24 -1.46
N ASN A 78 -23.42 -10.34 -2.21
CA ASN A 78 -23.29 -11.70 -1.64
C ASN A 78 -21.84 -12.15 -1.42
N LYS A 79 -20.83 -11.33 -1.75
CA LYS A 79 -19.40 -11.68 -1.58
C LYS A 79 -18.79 -10.89 -0.42
N ILE A 80 -18.07 -11.57 0.46
CA ILE A 80 -17.22 -10.96 1.49
C ILE A 80 -15.85 -10.73 0.86
N VAL A 81 -15.41 -9.47 0.81
CA VAL A 81 -14.10 -9.06 0.32
C VAL A 81 -13.23 -8.68 1.52
N THR A 82 -12.09 -9.34 1.66
CA THR A 82 -11.10 -9.01 2.69
C THR A 82 -10.07 -8.05 2.13
N THR A 83 -9.95 -6.88 2.72
CA THR A 83 -8.92 -5.88 2.41
C THR A 83 -8.04 -5.67 3.64
N PHE A 84 -6.81 -5.19 3.44
CA PHE A 84 -5.90 -4.89 4.54
C PHE A 84 -5.61 -3.39 4.54
N ASP A 85 -5.77 -2.77 5.69
CA ASP A 85 -5.35 -1.39 5.97
C ASP A 85 -4.07 -1.44 6.79
N VAL A 86 -3.03 -0.73 6.35
CA VAL A 86 -1.74 -0.67 7.05
C VAL A 86 -1.43 0.79 7.32
N GLN A 87 -1.32 1.14 8.59
CA GLN A 87 -0.99 2.47 9.05
C GLN A 87 0.41 2.46 9.62
N VAL A 88 1.33 3.14 8.95
CA VAL A 88 2.72 3.26 9.40
C VAL A 88 2.82 4.48 10.31
N ASN A 89 3.17 4.28 11.57
CA ASN A 89 3.44 5.39 12.49
C ASN A 89 4.88 5.88 12.29
N ASN A 90 5.16 6.48 11.13
CA ASN A 90 6.43 7.14 10.92
C ASN A 90 6.44 8.44 11.72
N LYS A 91 7.13 8.44 12.88
CA LYS A 91 7.61 9.69 13.49
C LYS A 91 8.73 10.26 12.62
N VAL A 92 8.33 10.84 11.50
CA VAL A 92 9.05 11.97 10.92
C VAL A 92 8.08 13.14 10.99
N SER A 93 8.32 13.99 11.97
CA SER A 93 7.62 15.27 12.12
C SER A 93 7.84 16.12 10.87
N VAL A 94 6.78 16.43 10.12
CA VAL A 94 6.60 17.76 9.57
C VAL A 94 5.15 18.18 9.75
N SER A 95 5.03 19.33 10.40
CA SER A 95 3.86 20.11 10.79
C SER A 95 2.90 20.49 9.65
N ALA A 96 1.61 20.49 10.00
CA ALA A 96 0.56 21.43 9.62
C ALA A 96 0.39 21.85 8.14
N ALA A 97 -0.77 21.46 7.59
CA ALA A 97 -1.61 22.19 6.63
C ALA A 97 -0.95 22.79 5.37
N ALA A 98 -1.04 22.06 4.25
CA ALA A 98 -1.53 22.51 2.94
C ALA A 98 -1.07 21.55 1.82
N GLU A 99 -2.01 21.22 0.93
CA GLU A 99 -1.87 20.62 -0.42
C GLU A 99 -1.09 19.30 -0.62
N PRO A 100 -1.58 18.41 -1.51
CA PRO A 100 -0.89 17.15 -1.78
C PRO A 100 0.31 17.40 -2.69
N GLU A 101 1.49 17.60 -2.08
CA GLU A 101 2.77 17.48 -2.77
C GLU A 101 3.07 16.00 -3.04
N TYR A 102 3.33 15.69 -4.31
CA TYR A 102 3.76 14.37 -4.76
C TYR A 102 5.19 14.12 -4.27
N ILE A 103 5.35 13.11 -3.42
CA ILE A 103 6.65 12.62 -2.97
C ILE A 103 7.33 11.97 -4.18
N ASN A 104 8.36 12.62 -4.71
CA ASN A 104 9.29 12.01 -5.65
C ASN A 104 10.25 11.12 -4.85
N ASP A 105 10.00 9.82 -4.85
CA ASP A 105 10.93 8.84 -4.30
C ASP A 105 11.95 8.46 -5.38
N THR A 106 13.13 9.08 -5.29
CA THR A 106 14.30 8.77 -6.12
C THR A 106 14.88 7.41 -5.72
N ASN A 107 14.50 6.36 -6.46
CA ASN A 107 15.38 5.26 -6.89
C ASN A 107 14.70 4.52 -8.05
N GLU A 108 15.00 4.99 -9.26
CA GLU A 108 14.51 4.48 -10.54
C GLU A 108 15.02 3.06 -10.81
N ASP A 109 14.19 2.05 -10.53
CA ASP A 109 14.17 0.87 -11.38
C ASP A 109 13.60 1.30 -12.74
N LYS A 110 14.49 1.38 -13.73
CA LYS A 110 14.26 1.77 -15.14
C LYS A 110 13.32 0.82 -15.89
N TYR A 111 12.06 0.77 -15.46
CA TYR A 111 10.95 0.32 -16.27
C TYR A 111 9.73 1.20 -15.96
N THR A 112 9.86 2.51 -16.18
CA THR A 112 8.67 3.34 -16.39
C THR A 112 8.00 2.85 -17.68
N ASP A 113 7.00 2.00 -17.51
CA ASP A 113 6.10 1.64 -18.60
C ASP A 113 5.56 2.96 -19.18
N ARG A 114 5.83 3.21 -20.46
CA ARG A 114 5.40 4.42 -21.17
C ARG A 114 3.91 4.66 -20.96
N TYR A 115 3.11 3.61 -20.83
CA TYR A 115 1.68 3.73 -20.57
C TYR A 115 1.37 4.15 -19.13
N TYR A 116 2.19 3.74 -18.15
CA TYR A 116 2.04 4.12 -16.74
C TYR A 116 2.23 5.63 -16.52
N GLU A 117 3.25 6.23 -17.13
CA GLU A 117 3.44 7.68 -17.06
C GLU A 117 2.31 8.43 -17.76
N VAL A 118 1.89 7.96 -18.95
CA VAL A 118 0.84 8.59 -19.75
C VAL A 118 -0.51 8.53 -19.05
N ILE A 119 -0.85 7.45 -18.34
CA ILE A 119 -2.11 7.37 -17.58
C ILE A 119 -2.10 8.30 -16.37
N LEU A 120 -0.99 8.38 -15.63
CA LEU A 120 -0.85 9.31 -14.51
C LEU A 120 -1.00 10.76 -14.95
N GLN A 121 -0.34 11.13 -16.04
CA GLN A 121 -0.45 12.47 -16.61
C GLN A 121 -1.88 12.77 -17.08
N SER A 122 -2.58 11.77 -17.63
CA SER A 122 -3.96 11.94 -18.10
C SER A 122 -4.95 12.15 -16.96
N TYR A 123 -4.75 11.49 -15.81
CA TYR A 123 -5.56 11.74 -14.61
C TYR A 123 -5.32 13.14 -14.02
N ARG A 124 -4.06 13.59 -13.96
CA ARG A 124 -3.73 14.93 -13.48
C ARG A 124 -4.43 16.02 -14.30
N ASP A 125 -4.46 15.86 -15.62
CA ASP A 125 -5.11 16.83 -16.50
C ASP A 125 -6.64 16.74 -16.44
N ALA A 126 -7.20 15.54 -16.25
CA ALA A 126 -8.63 15.36 -16.05
C ALA A 126 -9.15 16.10 -14.81
N LEU A 127 -8.40 16.08 -13.70
CA LEU A 127 -8.75 16.83 -12.49
C LEU A 127 -8.72 18.35 -12.72
N LYS A 128 -7.73 18.85 -13.48
CA LYS A 128 -7.67 20.28 -13.85
C LYS A 128 -8.87 20.68 -14.71
N ILE A 129 -9.27 19.83 -15.66
CA ILE A 129 -10.44 20.08 -16.51
C ILE A 129 -11.72 20.07 -15.68
N GLN A 130 -11.88 19.10 -14.80
CA GLN A 130 -13.03 19.03 -13.90
C GLN A 130 -13.15 20.29 -13.04
N GLY A 131 -12.04 20.78 -12.49
CA GLY A 131 -12.00 22.03 -11.72
C GLY A 131 -12.43 23.25 -12.54
N LYS A 132 -12.07 23.31 -13.83
CA LYS A 132 -12.50 24.40 -14.74
C LYS A 132 -13.98 24.29 -15.17
N LEU A 133 -14.55 23.09 -15.13
CA LEU A 133 -15.93 22.82 -15.53
C LEU A 133 -16.87 22.65 -14.32
N ASN A 134 -16.47 23.14 -13.14
CA ASN A 134 -17.24 23.10 -11.89
C ASN A 134 -17.78 21.70 -11.54
N GLY A 135 -17.01 20.65 -11.80
CA GLY A 135 -17.40 19.29 -11.39
C GLY A 135 -18.50 18.62 -12.23
N LEU A 136 -18.97 19.26 -13.29
CA LEU A 136 -20.06 18.75 -14.15
C LEU A 136 -19.67 17.53 -15.00
N VAL A 137 -18.38 17.18 -15.04
CA VAL A 137 -17.85 16.15 -15.92
C VAL A 137 -17.12 15.07 -15.14
N ASP A 138 -17.30 13.83 -15.59
CA ASP A 138 -16.68 12.63 -15.03
C ASP A 138 -15.16 12.59 -15.32
N VAL A 139 -14.37 12.64 -14.26
CA VAL A 139 -12.89 12.62 -14.30
C VAL A 139 -12.37 11.36 -14.99
N ASN A 140 -12.97 10.19 -14.74
CA ASN A 140 -12.50 8.93 -15.31
C ASN A 140 -12.69 8.92 -16.82
N LYS A 141 -13.84 9.41 -17.31
CA LYS A 141 -14.09 9.52 -18.76
C LYS A 141 -13.11 10.46 -19.44
N ILE A 142 -12.82 11.62 -18.83
CA ILE A 142 -11.83 12.56 -19.35
C ILE A 142 -10.42 11.92 -19.37
N ALA A 143 -10.01 11.31 -18.26
CA ALA A 143 -8.69 10.69 -18.11
C ALA A 143 -8.47 9.57 -19.13
N ILE A 144 -9.45 8.68 -19.31
CA ILE A 144 -9.37 7.58 -20.29
C ILE A 144 -9.32 8.13 -21.72
N THR A 145 -10.13 9.16 -22.03
CA THR A 145 -10.12 9.79 -23.37
C THR A 145 -8.77 10.43 -23.68
N LEU A 146 -8.20 11.16 -22.71
CA LEU A 146 -6.87 11.75 -22.82
C LEU A 146 -5.78 10.68 -22.97
N PHE A 147 -5.88 9.60 -22.21
CA PHE A 147 -4.95 8.49 -22.29
C PHE A 147 -4.95 7.86 -23.69
N ILE A 148 -6.13 7.51 -24.22
CA ILE A 148 -6.28 6.95 -25.58
C ILE A 148 -5.75 7.90 -26.66
N ALA A 149 -5.96 9.22 -26.51
CA ALA A 149 -5.45 10.20 -27.46
C ALA A 149 -3.91 10.31 -27.43
N ARG A 150 -3.29 10.10 -26.26
CA ARG A 150 -1.84 10.22 -26.03
C ARG A 150 -1.08 8.92 -26.27
N SER A 151 -1.75 7.77 -26.21
CA SER A 151 -1.16 6.44 -26.33
C SER A 151 -1.10 5.89 -27.76
N LYS A 152 -1.43 6.72 -28.75
CA LYS A 152 -1.30 6.43 -30.19
C LYS A 152 0.13 6.49 -30.70
#